data_AF-A0A4S2HPL1-F1
#
_entry.id   AF-A0A4S2HPL1-F1
#
_cell.length_a   1.000
_cell.length_b   1.000
_cell.length_c   1.000
_cell.angle_alpha   90.00
_cell.angle_beta   90.00
_cell.angle_gamma   90.00
#
_symmetry.space_group_name_H-M   'P 1'
#
loop_
_entity.id
_entity.type
_entity.pdbx_description
1 polymer ?
#
loop_
_entity_poly.entity_id
_entity_poly.type
_entity_poly.pdbx_seq_one_letter_code
_entity_poly.pdbx_strand_id
1 'polypeptide(L)'
;MNTIELDECYEWWNFRPDNVLQVCEKIKEYEAYFTDMSLNKNGLLKNYIASPLEHPLDELLLYNPSSCFKVCVNDLTDYGYAGCVNKQNRILAIDNLSANKKEVILHEMIHAHEILLEEKSILLRDALLLELYNKLKPIYPTLDQIIKHHANFYRYKQTVADNGEHDILFLLKSLELDDVLKVKPGTVFGYDMDISTI
;
A
#
# COMPACT_ATOMS: atom_id res chain seq x y z
N MET A 1 3.47 10.11 -15.82
CA MET A 1 2.45 10.85 -15.07
C MET A 1 2.35 12.25 -15.65
N ASN A 2 1.17 12.69 -16.03
CA ASN A 2 0.96 14.06 -16.49
C ASN A 2 1.04 14.98 -15.26
N THR A 3 1.80 16.07 -15.34
CA THR A 3 1.93 17.06 -14.25
C THR A 3 0.57 17.59 -13.78
N ILE A 4 -0.40 17.65 -14.68
CA ILE A 4 -1.79 18.06 -14.43
C ILE A 4 -2.49 17.20 -13.36
N GLU A 5 -2.26 15.88 -13.31
CA GLU A 5 -2.91 15.02 -12.30
C GLU A 5 -2.33 15.21 -10.89
N LEU A 6 -1.02 15.51 -10.80
CA LEU A 6 -0.36 15.82 -9.54
C LEU A 6 -0.85 17.17 -9.00
N ASP A 7 -1.01 18.16 -9.88
CA ASP A 7 -1.51 19.48 -9.52
C ASP A 7 -2.96 19.40 -8.97
N GLU A 8 -3.83 18.59 -9.60
CA GLU A 8 -5.20 18.37 -9.10
C GLU A 8 -5.24 17.69 -7.71
N CYS A 9 -4.41 16.67 -7.48
CA CYS A 9 -4.36 16.00 -6.18
C CYS A 9 -3.82 16.95 -5.13
N TYR A 10 -2.75 17.68 -5.44
CA TYR A 10 -2.18 18.69 -4.56
C TYR A 10 -3.20 19.78 -4.18
N GLU A 11 -3.93 20.33 -5.15
CA GLU A 11 -5.01 21.28 -4.88
C GLU A 11 -6.10 20.66 -4.02
N TRP A 12 -6.56 19.44 -4.34
CA TRP A 12 -7.55 18.75 -3.53
C TRP A 12 -7.10 18.59 -2.07
N TRP A 13 -5.84 18.21 -1.84
CA TRP A 13 -5.30 18.11 -0.48
C TRP A 13 -5.31 19.46 0.24
N ASN A 14 -5.09 20.58 -0.44
CA ASN A 14 -5.15 21.90 0.17
C ASN A 14 -6.57 22.38 0.48
N PHE A 15 -7.57 21.93 -0.29
CA PHE A 15 -8.98 22.32 -0.16
C PHE A 15 -9.91 21.17 0.27
N ARG A 16 -9.34 20.12 0.85
CA ARG A 16 -10.06 18.91 1.24
C ARG A 16 -11.17 19.23 2.25
N PRO A 17 -12.32 18.54 2.18
CA PRO A 17 -13.38 18.67 3.18
C PRO A 17 -12.95 18.31 4.61
N ASP A 18 -13.56 18.93 5.62
CA ASP A 18 -13.24 18.66 7.03
C ASP A 18 -13.55 17.22 7.45
N ASN A 19 -14.56 16.58 6.85
CA ASN A 19 -14.97 15.21 7.19
C ASN A 19 -13.92 14.15 6.82
N VAL A 20 -12.93 14.47 5.98
CA VAL A 20 -11.83 13.57 5.62
C VAL A 20 -10.51 13.96 6.27
N LEU A 21 -10.47 15.05 7.05
CA LEU A 21 -9.26 15.62 7.62
C LEU A 21 -8.51 14.60 8.50
N GLN A 22 -9.22 13.91 9.38
CA GLN A 22 -8.62 12.95 10.30
C GLN A 22 -7.96 11.77 9.57
N VAL A 23 -8.59 11.26 8.49
CA VAL A 23 -8.02 10.17 7.69
C VAL A 23 -6.81 10.67 6.91
N CYS A 24 -6.90 11.87 6.34
CA CYS A 24 -5.79 12.53 5.64
C CYS A 24 -4.56 12.73 6.55
N GLU A 25 -4.75 13.12 7.82
CA GLU A 25 -3.66 13.27 8.79
C GLU A 25 -3.00 11.93 9.11
N LYS A 26 -3.79 10.86 9.28
CA LYS A 26 -3.26 9.51 9.50
C LYS A 26 -2.50 8.99 8.30
N ILE A 27 -3.00 9.20 7.08
CA ILE A 27 -2.30 8.80 5.86
C ILE A 27 -0.92 9.46 5.83
N LYS A 28 -0.84 10.78 6.08
CA LYS A 28 0.43 11.51 6.17
C LYS A 28 1.36 10.97 7.26
N GLU A 29 0.83 10.66 8.44
CA GLU A 29 1.60 10.03 9.52
C GLU A 29 2.14 8.66 9.10
N TYR A 30 1.32 7.86 8.42
CA TYR A 30 1.60 6.47 8.10
C TYR A 30 2.52 6.30 6.91
N GLU A 31 2.79 7.34 6.10
CA GLU A 31 3.80 7.30 5.03
C GLU A 31 5.16 6.83 5.53
N ALA A 32 5.48 7.07 6.81
CA ALA A 32 6.72 6.59 7.43
C ALA A 32 6.85 5.04 7.40
N TYR A 33 5.73 4.31 7.43
CA TYR A 33 5.72 2.85 7.32
C TYR A 33 5.99 2.36 5.90
N PHE A 34 5.91 3.22 4.89
CA PHE A 34 6.07 2.90 3.47
C PHE A 34 7.37 3.44 2.87
N THR A 35 8.36 3.76 3.71
CA THR A 35 9.67 4.26 3.27
C THR A 35 10.40 3.28 2.34
N ASP A 36 10.11 1.98 2.45
CA ASP A 36 10.57 0.91 1.56
C ASP A 36 9.88 0.89 0.20
N MET A 37 8.58 1.24 0.14
CA MET A 37 7.81 1.36 -1.11
C MET A 37 8.03 2.72 -1.80
N SER A 38 8.54 3.70 -1.06
CA SER A 38 8.91 5.01 -1.60
C SER A 38 10.24 4.97 -2.35
N LEU A 39 10.40 5.86 -3.33
CA LEU A 39 11.64 6.05 -4.08
C LEU A 39 12.65 6.90 -3.28
N ASN A 40 12.83 6.57 -2.00
CA ASN A 40 13.70 7.26 -1.08
C ASN A 40 15.12 6.70 -1.16
N LYS A 41 16.12 7.60 -1.18
CA LYS A 41 17.55 7.29 -1.15
C LYS A 41 17.99 6.43 0.05
N ASN A 42 17.20 6.38 1.11
CA ASN A 42 17.45 5.56 2.30
C ASN A 42 16.57 4.30 2.37
N GLY A 43 15.67 4.09 1.40
CA GLY A 43 14.75 2.95 1.35
C GLY A 43 15.40 1.67 0.79
N LEU A 44 14.62 0.59 0.73
CA LEU A 44 15.07 -0.70 0.17
C LEU A 44 15.46 -0.58 -1.31
N LEU A 45 14.80 0.32 -2.04
CA LEU A 45 15.04 0.52 -3.48
C LEU A 45 16.26 1.40 -3.81
N LYS A 46 16.99 1.91 -2.82
CA LYS A 46 18.09 2.86 -3.03
C LYS A 46 19.14 2.43 -4.05
N ASN A 47 19.48 1.14 -4.08
CA ASN A 47 20.49 0.59 -4.98
C ASN A 47 19.98 0.45 -6.42
N TYR A 48 18.66 0.45 -6.61
CA TYR A 48 17.99 0.28 -7.89
C TYR A 48 17.64 1.62 -8.55
N ILE A 49 17.55 2.69 -7.75
CA ILE A 49 17.31 4.06 -8.21
C ILE A 49 18.60 4.88 -8.38
N ALA A 50 19.76 4.32 -8.01
CA ALA A 50 21.06 4.95 -8.17
C ALA A 50 21.45 5.04 -9.65
N SER A 51 20.94 6.07 -10.33
CA SER A 51 21.37 6.46 -11.66
C SER A 51 22.72 7.19 -11.58
N PRO A 52 23.69 6.91 -12.47
CA PRO A 52 24.89 7.76 -12.64
C PRO A 52 24.57 9.15 -13.21
N LEU A 53 23.32 9.42 -13.58
CA LEU A 53 22.83 10.74 -13.99
C LEU A 53 21.96 11.32 -12.87
N GLU A 54 22.42 12.44 -12.31
CA GLU A 54 21.79 13.26 -11.27
C GLU A 54 20.41 13.80 -11.71
N HIS A 55 19.39 12.96 -11.81
CA HIS A 55 18.02 13.47 -11.80
C HIS A 55 17.69 13.89 -10.36
N PRO A 56 16.99 15.03 -10.16
CA PRO A 56 16.66 15.48 -8.81
C PRO A 56 15.78 14.41 -8.13
N LEU A 57 16.36 13.70 -7.18
CA LEU A 57 15.66 12.72 -6.33
C LEU A 57 14.47 13.37 -5.61
N ASP A 58 14.44 14.71 -5.53
CA ASP A 58 13.41 15.51 -4.91
C ASP A 58 12.01 15.36 -5.56
N GLU A 59 11.93 15.16 -6.89
CA GLU A 59 10.64 14.87 -7.56
C GLU A 59 10.09 13.49 -7.21
N LEU A 60 10.95 12.53 -6.84
CA LEU A 60 10.55 11.18 -6.45
C LEU A 60 10.10 11.10 -4.98
N LEU A 61 10.46 12.07 -4.15
CA LEU A 61 10.03 12.15 -2.74
C LEU A 61 8.54 12.49 -2.59
N LEU A 62 7.97 13.19 -3.57
CA LEU A 62 6.55 13.56 -3.60
C LEU A 62 5.65 12.45 -4.18
N TYR A 63 6.24 11.32 -4.54
CA TYR A 63 5.54 10.23 -5.18
C TYR A 63 4.98 9.24 -4.14
N ASN A 64 3.97 9.68 -3.41
CA ASN A 64 3.33 8.94 -2.32
C ASN A 64 1.79 9.17 -2.31
N PRO A 65 1.01 8.29 -1.66
CA PRO A 65 -0.44 8.42 -1.56
C PRO A 65 -0.91 9.80 -1.09
N SER A 66 -0.25 10.40 -0.09
CA SER A 66 -0.62 11.72 0.44
C SER A 66 -0.44 12.90 -0.53
N SER A 67 0.14 12.66 -1.71
CA SER A 67 0.35 13.65 -2.77
C SER A 67 -0.31 13.25 -4.09
N CYS A 68 -0.59 11.95 -4.27
CA CYS A 68 -1.05 11.39 -5.54
C CYS A 68 -2.46 10.80 -5.50
N PHE A 69 -3.16 10.77 -4.35
CA PHE A 69 -4.52 10.24 -4.25
C PHE A 69 -5.45 11.22 -3.54
N LYS A 70 -6.67 11.38 -4.04
CA LYS A 70 -7.78 12.05 -3.35
C LYS A 70 -8.36 11.07 -2.33
N VAL A 71 -8.70 11.54 -1.13
CA VAL A 71 -9.22 10.69 -0.05
C VAL A 71 -10.73 10.90 0.12
N CYS A 72 -11.50 9.82 0.18
CA CYS A 72 -12.92 9.90 0.53
C CYS A 72 -13.27 9.00 1.71
N VAL A 73 -14.24 9.46 2.51
CA VAL A 73 -14.75 8.74 3.67
C VAL A 73 -16.27 8.69 3.51
N ASN A 74 -16.78 7.49 3.19
CA ASN A 74 -18.16 7.25 2.79
C ASN A 74 -18.71 6.01 3.51
N ASP A 75 -20.03 5.82 3.47
CA ASP A 75 -20.64 4.56 3.89
C ASP A 75 -20.43 3.52 2.77
N LEU A 76 -19.63 2.50 3.06
CA LEU A 76 -19.32 1.41 2.12
C LEU A 76 -19.98 0.09 2.55
N THR A 77 -20.85 0.12 3.56
CA THR A 77 -21.43 -1.07 4.20
C THR A 77 -22.16 -1.97 3.21
N ASP A 78 -22.89 -1.38 2.25
CA ASP A 78 -23.65 -2.11 1.23
C ASP A 78 -22.77 -2.86 0.23
N TYR A 79 -21.47 -2.55 0.18
CA TYR A 79 -20.52 -3.18 -0.72
C TYR A 79 -19.62 -4.22 -0.04
N GLY A 80 -19.67 -4.33 1.30
CA GLY A 80 -18.97 -5.37 2.05
C GLY A 80 -17.45 -5.18 2.19
N TYR A 81 -16.91 -3.99 1.91
CA TYR A 81 -15.50 -3.65 2.10
C TYR A 81 -15.30 -2.47 3.05
N ALA A 82 -14.19 -2.50 3.81
CA ALA A 82 -13.82 -1.47 4.78
C ALA A 82 -13.08 -0.27 4.16
N GLY A 83 -12.66 -0.42 2.89
CA GLY A 83 -11.96 0.56 2.09
C GLY A 83 -11.79 0.02 0.67
N CYS A 84 -11.41 0.90 -0.26
CA CYS A 84 -10.99 0.50 -1.60
C CYS A 84 -10.15 1.58 -2.27
N VAL A 85 -9.37 1.20 -3.28
CA VAL A 85 -8.62 2.14 -4.12
C VAL A 85 -9.09 2.10 -5.56
N ASN A 86 -9.51 3.25 -6.09
CA ASN A 86 -9.80 3.43 -7.50
C ASN A 86 -8.54 3.91 -8.24
N LYS A 87 -7.91 3.00 -8.99
CA LYS A 87 -6.69 3.28 -9.77
C LYS A 87 -6.90 4.36 -10.83
N GLN A 88 -8.00 4.32 -11.57
CA GLN A 88 -8.26 5.24 -12.70
C GLN A 88 -8.44 6.68 -12.23
N ASN A 89 -9.11 6.89 -11.11
CA ASN A 89 -9.44 8.22 -10.59
C ASN A 89 -8.51 8.68 -9.45
N ARG A 90 -7.54 7.85 -9.06
CA ARG A 90 -6.65 8.08 -7.91
C ARG A 90 -7.43 8.42 -6.64
N ILE A 91 -8.40 7.57 -6.28
CA ILE A 91 -9.21 7.75 -5.07
C ILE A 91 -8.86 6.64 -4.08
N LEU A 92 -8.51 7.03 -2.85
CA LEU A 92 -8.41 6.14 -1.70
C LEU A 92 -9.67 6.34 -0.84
N ALA A 93 -10.54 5.34 -0.84
CA ALA A 93 -11.81 5.36 -0.12
C ALA A 93 -11.71 4.55 1.16
N ILE A 94 -12.26 5.08 2.26
CA ILE A 94 -12.36 4.39 3.54
C ILE A 94 -13.80 4.42 4.02
N ASP A 95 -14.28 3.29 4.56
CA ASP A 95 -15.59 3.22 5.18
C ASP A 95 -15.66 4.08 6.45
N ASN A 96 -16.79 4.76 6.68
CA ASN A 96 -17.02 5.60 7.85
C ASN A 96 -16.77 4.87 9.18
N LEU A 97 -17.17 3.59 9.30
CA LEU A 97 -17.00 2.80 10.53
C LEU A 97 -15.55 2.32 10.71
N SER A 98 -14.75 2.38 9.64
CA SER A 98 -13.36 1.92 9.61
C SER A 98 -12.33 3.04 9.47
N ALA A 99 -12.77 4.30 9.32
CA ALA A 99 -11.94 5.51 9.23
C ALA A 99 -10.98 5.70 10.42
N ASN A 100 -11.23 5.02 11.54
CA ASN A 100 -10.36 5.04 12.70
C ASN A 100 -9.43 3.83 12.87
N LYS A 101 -9.59 2.79 12.05
CA LYS A 101 -8.82 1.55 12.13
C LYS A 101 -7.50 1.71 11.36
N LYS A 102 -6.38 1.60 12.07
CA LYS A 102 -5.04 1.81 11.50
C LYS A 102 -4.75 0.77 10.41
N GLU A 103 -5.06 -0.47 10.68
CA GLU A 103 -4.89 -1.61 9.78
C GLU A 103 -5.64 -1.45 8.45
N VAL A 104 -6.83 -0.86 8.46
CA VAL A 104 -7.60 -0.59 7.23
C VAL A 104 -6.97 0.52 6.41
N ILE A 105 -6.56 1.61 7.05
CA ILE A 105 -5.90 2.71 6.34
C ILE A 105 -4.59 2.21 5.73
N LEU A 106 -3.80 1.44 6.48
CA LEU A 106 -2.56 0.85 5.98
C LEU A 106 -2.82 -0.11 4.82
N HIS A 107 -3.85 -0.94 4.89
CA HIS A 107 -4.25 -1.83 3.79
C HIS A 107 -4.47 -1.06 2.49
N GLU A 108 -5.30 -0.01 2.52
CA GLU A 108 -5.56 0.80 1.32
C GLU A 108 -4.32 1.59 0.86
N MET A 109 -3.45 1.96 1.79
CA MET A 109 -2.17 2.59 1.45
C MET A 109 -1.23 1.63 0.71
N ILE A 110 -1.26 0.32 0.97
CA ILE A 110 -0.49 -0.67 0.18
C ILE A 110 -0.93 -0.60 -1.28
N HIS A 111 -2.25 -0.71 -1.54
CA HIS A 111 -2.80 -0.60 -2.90
C HIS A 111 -2.38 0.69 -3.61
N ALA A 112 -2.47 1.82 -2.91
CA ALA A 112 -2.07 3.12 -3.45
C ALA A 112 -0.57 3.15 -3.80
N HIS A 113 0.29 2.62 -2.93
CA HIS A 113 1.73 2.53 -3.19
C HIS A 113 2.08 1.56 -4.32
N GLU A 114 1.39 0.43 -4.44
CA GLU A 114 1.59 -0.51 -5.55
C GLU A 114 1.24 0.12 -6.91
N ILE A 115 0.10 0.83 -6.99
CA ILE A 115 -0.28 1.57 -8.20
C ILE A 115 0.83 2.57 -8.59
N LEU A 116 1.33 3.33 -7.62
CA LEU A 116 2.41 4.27 -7.86
C LEU A 116 3.66 3.55 -8.38
N LEU A 117 4.08 2.47 -7.73
CA LEU A 117 5.29 1.75 -8.08
C LEU A 117 5.20 1.11 -9.48
N GLU A 118 4.05 0.52 -9.82
CA GLU A 118 3.76 -0.02 -11.15
C GLU A 118 3.86 1.04 -12.25
N GLU A 119 3.33 2.23 -12.02
CA GLU A 119 3.39 3.36 -12.96
C GLU A 119 4.81 3.84 -13.19
N LYS A 120 5.70 3.67 -12.20
CA LYS A 120 7.10 4.07 -12.31
C LYS A 120 7.94 3.02 -13.01
N SER A 121 7.90 1.78 -12.53
CA SER A 121 8.68 0.70 -13.11
C SER A 121 8.28 -0.65 -12.51
N ILE A 122 7.86 -1.57 -13.38
CA ILE A 122 7.67 -2.97 -13.01
C ILE A 122 8.95 -3.60 -12.43
N LEU A 123 10.14 -3.14 -12.85
CA LEU A 123 11.41 -3.63 -12.32
C LEU A 123 11.64 -3.19 -10.87
N LEU A 124 11.16 -2.00 -10.49
CA LEU A 124 11.24 -1.53 -9.10
C LEU A 124 10.27 -2.30 -8.21
N ARG A 125 9.09 -2.67 -8.74
CA ARG A 125 8.14 -3.55 -8.07
C ARG A 125 8.75 -4.93 -7.77
N ASP A 126 9.40 -5.55 -8.76
CA ASP A 126 10.05 -6.85 -8.58
C ASP A 126 11.25 -6.78 -7.62
N ALA A 127 12.03 -5.70 -7.69
CA ALA A 127 13.12 -5.46 -6.74
C ALA A 127 12.60 -5.32 -5.30
N LEU A 128 11.52 -4.56 -5.09
CA LEU A 128 10.89 -4.40 -3.78
C LEU A 128 10.40 -5.74 -3.22
N LEU A 129 9.76 -6.56 -4.06
CA LEU A 129 9.31 -7.90 -3.67
C LEU A 129 10.48 -8.75 -3.14
N LEU A 130 11.61 -8.75 -3.85
CA LEU A 130 12.80 -9.50 -3.45
C LEU A 130 13.40 -8.97 -2.13
N GLU A 131 13.50 -7.66 -1.97
CA GLU A 131 14.02 -7.03 -0.75
C GLU A 131 13.12 -7.31 0.46
N LEU A 132 11.80 -7.23 0.30
CA LEU A 132 10.83 -7.59 1.34
C LEU A 132 10.92 -9.07 1.70
N TYR A 133 11.03 -9.97 0.70
CA TYR A 133 11.24 -11.39 0.94
C TYR A 133 12.49 -11.64 1.79
N ASN A 134 13.62 -11.04 1.41
CA ASN A 134 14.89 -11.19 2.13
C ASN A 134 14.81 -10.64 3.56
N LYS A 135 14.10 -9.54 3.76
CA LYS A 135 13.84 -8.94 5.08
C LYS A 135 12.99 -9.84 5.98
N LEU A 136 11.94 -10.44 5.41
CA LEU A 136 10.95 -11.23 6.16
C LEU A 136 11.39 -12.66 6.40
N LYS A 137 12.20 -13.25 5.52
CA LYS A 137 12.59 -14.66 5.59
C LYS A 137 13.23 -15.06 6.94
N PRO A 138 14.12 -14.25 7.56
CA PRO A 138 14.65 -14.54 8.89
C PRO A 138 13.61 -14.41 10.02
N ILE A 139 12.56 -13.61 9.83
CA ILE A 139 11.50 -13.34 10.82
C ILE A 139 10.43 -14.42 10.77
N TYR A 140 10.08 -14.87 9.56
CA TYR A 140 9.08 -15.89 9.28
C TYR A 140 9.72 -17.10 8.61
N PRO A 141 10.21 -18.11 9.37
CA PRO A 141 10.80 -19.31 8.80
C PRO A 141 9.88 -20.02 7.79
N THR A 142 8.57 -19.98 8.04
CA THR A 142 7.49 -20.56 7.21
C THR A 142 7.06 -19.66 6.05
N LEU A 143 7.75 -18.55 5.75
CA LEU A 143 7.38 -17.59 4.71
C LEU A 143 7.13 -18.24 3.34
N ASP A 144 7.94 -19.23 2.95
CA ASP A 144 7.76 -19.91 1.66
C ASP A 144 6.44 -20.69 1.62
N GLN A 145 5.98 -21.24 2.74
CA GLN A 145 4.70 -21.94 2.84
C GLN A 145 3.54 -20.94 2.77
N ILE A 146 3.67 -19.79 3.45
CA ILE A 146 2.68 -18.71 3.40
C ILE A 146 2.52 -18.20 1.95
N ILE A 147 3.63 -17.92 1.26
CA ILE A 147 3.61 -17.48 -0.14
C ILE A 147 2.99 -18.56 -1.04
N LYS A 148 3.40 -19.83 -0.89
CA LYS A 148 2.82 -20.94 -1.70
C LYS A 148 1.33 -21.11 -1.45
N HIS A 149 0.90 -20.94 -0.20
CA HIS A 149 -0.50 -21.04 0.19
C HIS A 149 -1.32 -19.90 -0.44
N HIS A 150 -0.79 -18.68 -0.42
CA HIS A 150 -1.38 -17.50 -1.04
C HIS A 150 -1.44 -17.57 -2.58
N ALA A 151 -0.33 -17.99 -3.20
CA ALA A 151 -0.20 -18.12 -4.65
C ALA A 151 -1.04 -19.28 -5.25
N ASN A 152 -1.82 -20.00 -4.45
CA ASN A 152 -2.69 -21.05 -4.93
C ASN A 152 -3.86 -20.47 -5.74
N PHE A 153 -3.77 -20.64 -7.07
CA PHE A 153 -4.69 -20.13 -8.10
C PHE A 153 -6.19 -20.38 -7.83
N TYR A 154 -6.54 -21.45 -7.12
CA TYR A 154 -7.94 -21.76 -6.82
C TYR A 154 -8.54 -20.83 -5.74
N ARG A 155 -7.73 -20.24 -4.86
CA ARG A 155 -8.19 -19.24 -3.87
C ARG A 155 -8.24 -17.83 -4.46
N TYR A 156 -7.34 -17.52 -5.40
CA TYR A 156 -7.31 -16.23 -6.11
C TYR A 156 -8.67 -15.88 -6.76
N LYS A 157 -9.37 -16.87 -7.32
CA LYS A 157 -10.69 -16.65 -7.93
C LYS A 157 -11.83 -16.32 -6.95
N GLN A 158 -11.67 -16.55 -5.64
CA GLN A 158 -12.71 -16.22 -4.64
C GLN A 158 -12.58 -14.81 -4.06
N THR A 159 -11.40 -14.17 -4.14
CA THR A 159 -11.11 -12.88 -3.50
C THR A 159 -11.12 -11.68 -4.45
N VAL A 160 -10.96 -11.90 -5.76
CA VAL A 160 -10.65 -10.84 -6.76
C VAL A 160 -11.89 -10.12 -7.32
N ALA A 161 -13.11 -10.51 -6.94
CA ALA A 161 -14.30 -9.96 -7.59
C ALA A 161 -14.50 -8.44 -7.37
N ASP A 162 -14.14 -7.88 -6.20
CA ASP A 162 -14.49 -6.47 -5.90
C ASP A 162 -13.48 -5.66 -5.05
N ASN A 163 -12.38 -6.25 -4.53
CA ASN A 163 -11.57 -5.66 -3.44
C ASN A 163 -10.09 -5.35 -3.78
N GLY A 164 -9.70 -5.37 -5.06
CA GLY A 164 -8.30 -5.21 -5.49
C GLY A 164 -7.51 -6.53 -5.52
N GLU A 165 -6.45 -6.59 -6.32
CA GLU A 165 -5.61 -7.78 -6.46
C GLU A 165 -4.59 -7.86 -5.32
N HIS A 166 -4.83 -8.71 -4.30
CA HIS A 166 -3.84 -8.98 -3.26
C HIS A 166 -2.77 -9.95 -3.77
N ASP A 167 -1.76 -9.45 -4.47
CA ASP A 167 -0.68 -10.28 -4.98
C ASP A 167 0.38 -10.63 -3.91
N ILE A 168 1.52 -11.18 -4.31
CA ILE A 168 2.60 -11.55 -3.37
C ILE A 168 3.26 -10.32 -2.75
N LEU A 169 3.41 -9.22 -3.48
CA LEU A 169 3.99 -7.99 -2.94
C LEU A 169 3.07 -7.43 -1.84
N PHE A 170 1.75 -7.37 -2.11
CA PHE A 170 0.75 -6.98 -1.12
C PHE A 170 0.84 -7.82 0.16
N LEU A 171 0.96 -9.15 0.02
CA LEU A 171 1.15 -10.09 1.13
C LEU A 171 2.41 -9.76 1.94
N LEU A 172 3.56 -9.63 1.28
CA LEU A 172 4.82 -9.39 1.94
C LEU A 172 4.79 -8.05 2.68
N LYS A 173 4.27 -6.99 2.05
CA LYS A 173 4.16 -5.70 2.70
C LYS A 173 3.25 -5.75 3.92
N SER A 174 2.13 -6.46 3.83
CA SER A 174 1.22 -6.64 4.96
C SER A 174 1.90 -7.34 6.15
N LEU A 175 2.66 -8.42 5.91
CA LEU A 175 3.40 -9.13 6.96
C LEU A 175 4.51 -8.29 7.60
N GLU A 176 5.16 -7.43 6.80
CA GLU A 176 6.14 -6.48 7.28
C GLU A 176 5.51 -5.44 8.20
N LEU A 177 4.35 -4.89 7.82
CA LEU A 177 3.59 -3.97 8.65
C LEU A 177 3.10 -4.64 9.94
N ASP A 178 2.63 -5.89 9.87
CA ASP A 178 2.21 -6.64 11.06
C ASP A 178 3.38 -6.82 12.05
N ASP A 179 4.60 -7.13 11.56
CA ASP A 179 5.79 -7.21 12.41
C ASP A 179 6.17 -5.84 12.98
N VAL A 180 6.15 -4.77 12.18
CA VAL A 180 6.47 -3.41 12.66
C VAL A 180 5.49 -2.95 13.74
N LEU A 181 4.20 -3.22 13.56
CA LEU A 181 3.14 -2.89 14.51
C LEU A 181 3.06 -3.84 15.71
N LYS A 182 3.78 -4.96 15.68
CA LYS A 182 3.74 -6.01 16.70
C LYS A 182 2.33 -6.56 16.92
N VAL A 183 1.58 -6.75 15.83
CA VAL A 183 0.23 -7.34 15.81
C VAL A 183 0.26 -8.77 15.27
N LYS A 184 -0.89 -9.47 15.31
CA LYS A 184 -0.99 -10.81 14.75
C LYS A 184 -0.71 -10.75 13.24
N PRO A 185 0.12 -11.63 12.68
CA PRO A 185 0.30 -11.71 11.24
C PRO A 185 -1.03 -11.96 10.49
N GLY A 186 -1.21 -11.28 9.37
CA GLY A 186 -2.45 -11.23 8.59
C GLY A 186 -3.40 -10.09 8.99
N THR A 187 -3.09 -9.28 10.01
CA THR A 187 -4.00 -8.22 10.49
C THR A 187 -4.17 -7.11 9.44
N VAL A 188 -3.08 -6.62 8.86
CA VAL A 188 -3.14 -5.60 7.79
C VAL A 188 -3.60 -6.22 6.46
N PHE A 189 -3.24 -7.47 6.18
CA PHE A 189 -3.57 -8.13 4.91
C PHE A 189 -5.07 -8.22 4.66
N GLY A 190 -5.86 -8.48 5.70
CA GLY A 190 -7.30 -8.63 5.56
C GLY A 190 -7.87 -9.65 6.55
N TYR A 191 -9.08 -9.33 7.02
CA TYR A 191 -9.83 -10.03 8.04
C TYR A 191 -9.94 -11.54 7.78
N ASP A 192 -9.21 -12.36 8.56
CA ASP A 192 -9.23 -13.83 8.61
C ASP A 192 -8.19 -14.61 7.79
N MET A 193 -7.06 -13.99 7.41
CA MET A 193 -5.86 -14.77 7.08
C MET A 193 -5.26 -15.39 8.36
N ASP A 194 -5.78 -16.55 8.77
CA ASP A 194 -5.20 -17.30 9.90
C ASP A 194 -3.94 -18.05 9.48
N ILE A 195 -2.83 -17.32 9.34
CA ILE A 195 -1.54 -17.91 9.02
C ILE A 195 -0.94 -18.75 10.16
N SER A 196 -1.58 -18.78 11.34
CA SER A 196 -1.13 -19.62 12.46
C SER A 196 -1.35 -21.13 12.23
N THR A 197 -2.08 -21.48 11.17
CA THR A 197 -2.40 -22.85 10.78
C THR A 197 -1.56 -23.37 9.60
N ILE A 198 -0.59 -22.58 9.11
CA ILE A 198 0.28 -22.90 7.96
C ILE A 198 1.62 -23.46 8.42
#